data_AF-A0A090KIR3-F1
#
_entry.id   AF-A0A090KIR3-F1
#
_cell.length_a   1.000
_cell.length_b   1.000
_cell.length_c   1.000
_cell.angle_alpha   90.00
_cell.angle_beta   90.00
_cell.angle_gamma   90.00
#
_symmetry.space_group_name_H-M   'P 1'
#
loop_
_entity.id
_entity.type
_entity.pdbx_description
1 polymer ?
#
loop_
_entity_poly.entity_id
_entity_poly.type
_entity_poly.pdbx_seq_one_letter_code
_entity_poly.pdbx_strand_id
1 'polypeptide(L)' 'MKQPWREPTLDDLLSDPTLETLLARDGVTRDELHRVIEGARQTLARVPRSWREGQGASAFTLTESQPSPKAVRIA' A
#
# COMPACT_ATOMS: atom_id res chain seq x y z
N MET A 1 -15.96 -23.95 5.46
CA MET A 1 -15.57 -22.98 6.51
C MET A 1 -14.69 -21.92 5.85
N LYS A 2 -15.15 -20.67 5.79
CA LYS A 2 -14.40 -19.56 5.15
C LYS A 2 -13.38 -19.07 6.17
N GLN A 3 -12.09 -19.35 5.97
CA GLN A 3 -11.06 -18.83 6.88
C GLN A 3 -11.07 -17.30 6.82
N PRO A 4 -10.91 -16.61 7.97
CA PRO A 4 -10.79 -15.16 7.97
C PRO A 4 -9.55 -14.77 7.16
N TRP A 5 -9.73 -13.84 6.22
CA TRP A 5 -8.63 -13.30 5.44
C TRP A 5 -7.60 -12.65 6.38
N ARG A 6 -6.38 -13.18 6.39
CA ARG A 6 -5.26 -12.63 7.14
C ARG A 6 -4.41 -11.84 6.15
N GLU A 7 -4.11 -10.60 6.48
CA GLU A 7 -3.17 -9.81 5.70
C GLU A 7 -1.81 -10.52 5.67
N PRO A 8 -1.23 -10.76 4.48
CA PRO A 8 0.06 -11.42 4.37
C PRO A 8 1.15 -10.54 4.98
N THR A 9 2.11 -11.18 5.63
CA THR A 9 3.30 -10.47 6.10
C THR A 9 4.19 -10.11 4.92
N LEU A 10 5.13 -9.18 5.14
CA LEU A 10 6.13 -8.86 4.12
C LEU A 10 6.92 -10.11 3.71
N ASP A 11 7.27 -10.98 4.67
CA ASP A 11 8.00 -12.21 4.38
C ASP A 11 7.16 -13.17 3.52
N ASP A 12 5.85 -13.28 3.80
CA ASP A 12 4.93 -14.08 2.97
C ASP A 12 4.90 -13.57 1.52
N LEU A 13 4.85 -12.25 1.33
CA LEU A 13 4.86 -11.63 0.00
C LEU A 13 6.21 -11.81 -0.71
N LEU A 14 7.32 -11.69 0.02
CA LEU A 14 8.65 -11.90 -0.54
C LEU A 14 8.82 -13.37 -0.96
N SER A 15 8.25 -14.33 -0.23
CA SER A 15 8.29 -15.74 -0.61
C SER A 15 7.31 -16.13 -1.74
N ASP A 16 6.48 -15.21 -2.23
CA ASP A 16 5.51 -15.50 -3.28
C ASP A 16 6.18 -15.69 -4.66
N PRO A 17 5.93 -16.79 -5.39
CA PRO A 17 6.50 -17.04 -6.72
C PRO A 17 5.99 -16.06 -7.79
N THR A 18 4.81 -15.46 -7.60
CA THR A 18 4.27 -14.40 -8.47
C THR A 18 5.17 -13.16 -8.44
N LEU A 19 5.75 -12.85 -7.28
CA LEU A 19 6.69 -11.73 -7.14
C LEU A 19 7.91 -11.92 -8.05
N GLU A 20 8.41 -13.15 -8.19
CA GLU A 20 9.56 -13.43 -9.06
C GLU A 20 9.26 -13.11 -10.53
N THR A 21 8.04 -13.40 -10.97
CA THR A 21 7.59 -13.08 -12.33
C THR A 21 7.52 -11.57 -12.56
N LEU A 22 7.05 -10.81 -11.56
CA LEU A 22 6.97 -9.35 -11.63
C LEU A 22 8.37 -8.72 -11.64
N LEU A 23 9.25 -9.18 -10.76
CA LEU A 23 10.63 -8.72 -10.68
C LEU A 23 11.40 -8.97 -11.98
N ALA A 24 11.25 -10.16 -12.57
CA ALA A 24 11.89 -10.51 -13.83
C ALA A 24 11.39 -9.63 -14.99
N ARG A 25 10.09 -9.30 -15.04
CA ARG A 25 9.52 -8.40 -16.05
C ARG A 25 10.17 -7.02 -15.99
N ASP A 26 10.41 -6.51 -14.79
CA ASP A 26 10.93 -5.16 -14.56
C ASP A 26 12.47 -5.12 -14.51
N GLY A 27 13.14 -6.27 -14.68
CA GLY A 27 14.60 -6.39 -14.65
C GLY A 27 15.20 -6.18 -13.26
N VAL A 28 14.40 -6.31 -12.20
CA VAL A 28 14.82 -6.10 -10.82
C VAL A 28 15.21 -7.44 -10.19
N THR A 29 16.31 -7.46 -9.45
CA THR A 29 16.73 -8.65 -8.71
C THR A 29 16.11 -8.69 -7.31
N ARG A 30 15.95 -9.89 -6.76
CA ARG A 30 15.45 -10.09 -5.39
C ARG A 30 16.34 -9.40 -4.33
N ASP A 31 17.66 -9.44 -4.54
CA ASP A 31 18.63 -8.77 -3.65
C ASP A 31 18.48 -7.25 -3.67
N GLU A 32 18.20 -6.67 -4.84
CA GLU A 32 17.99 -5.24 -5.00
C GLU A 32 16.70 -4.78 -4.32
N LEU A 33 15.62 -5.56 -4.44
CA LEU A 33 14.40 -5.33 -3.67
C LEU A 33 14.68 -5.38 -2.16
N HIS A 34 15.41 -6.39 -1.68
CA HIS A 34 15.77 -6.52 -0.26
C HIS A 34 16.56 -5.31 0.25
N ARG A 35 17.53 -4.81 -0.54
CA ARG A 35 18.32 -3.62 -0.17
C ARG A 35 17.44 -2.39 -0.03
N VAL A 36 16.48 -2.19 -0.93
CA VAL A 36 15.54 -1.06 -0.86
C VAL A 36 14.67 -1.14 0.40
N ILE A 37 14.11 -2.32 0.68
CA ILE A 37 13.28 -2.56 1.86
C ILE A 37 14.06 -2.27 3.15
N GLU A 38 15.27 -2.81 3.27
CA GLU A 38 16.09 -2.60 4.46
C GLU A 38 16.55 -1.15 4.61
N GLY A 39 16.85 -0.46 3.50
CA GLY A 39 17.08 0.97 3.52
C GLY A 39 15.88 1.74 4.07
N ALA A 40 14.67 1.46 3.58
CA ALA A 40 13.45 2.07 4.06
C ALA A 40 13.20 1.77 5.55
N ARG A 41 13.40 0.52 5.99
CA ARG A 41 13.26 0.12 7.41
C ARG A 41 14.20 0.92 8.30
N GLN A 42 15.46 1.07 7.90
CA GLN A 42 16.45 1.85 8.64
C GLN A 42 16.11 3.34 8.68
N THR A 43 15.63 3.90 7.56
CA THR A 43 15.16 5.28 7.51
C THR A 43 13.99 5.49 8.46
N LEU A 44 12.96 4.63 8.40
CA LEU A 44 11.76 4.72 9.24
C LEU A 44 12.06 4.51 10.73
N ALA A 45 13.04 3.65 11.07
CA ALA A 45 13.49 3.47 12.45
C ALA A 45 14.09 4.75 13.05
N ARG A 46 14.63 5.64 12.21
CA ARG A 46 15.22 6.93 12.61
C ARG A 46 14.20 8.07 12.63
N VAL A 47 12.99 7.86 12.10
CA VAL A 47 11.95 8.90 12.07
C VAL A 47 11.44 9.18 13.49
N PRO A 48 11.34 10.45 13.93
CA PRO A 48 10.81 10.82 15.24
C PRO A 48 9.39 10.27 15.47
N ARG A 49 9.10 9.83 16.70
CA ARG A 49 7.76 9.32 17.08
C ARG A 49 6.63 10.32 16.82
N SER A 50 6.91 11.63 16.75
CA SER A 50 5.93 12.67 16.41
C SER A 50 5.31 12.50 15.02
N TRP A 51 5.93 11.75 14.11
CA TRP A 51 5.35 11.43 12.80
C TRP A 51 4.35 10.27 12.84
N ARG A 52 4.27 9.51 13.94
CA ARG A 52 3.26 8.45 14.12
C ARG A 52 1.87 8.99 14.45
N GLU A 53 1.78 10.19 15.04
CA GLU A 53 0.50 10.80 15.44
C GLU A 53 -0.35 11.28 14.24
N GLY A 54 0.24 11.48 13.06
CA GLY A 54 -0.46 11.93 11.85
C GLY A 54 -1.02 10.83 10.94
N GLN A 55 -0.68 9.55 11.13
CA GLN A 55 -1.01 8.48 10.18
C GLN A 55 -2.34 7.75 10.44
N GLY A 56 -3.08 8.08 11.51
CA GLY A 56 -4.42 7.54 11.77
C GLY A 56 -5.55 8.17 10.95
N ALA A 57 -5.28 9.25 10.22
CA ALA A 57 -6.32 10.10 9.60
C ALA A 57 -6.39 10.01 8.07
N SER A 58 -5.78 9.01 7.44
CA SER A 58 -6.00 8.75 6.01
C SER A 58 -6.47 7.32 5.79
N ALA A 59 -7.57 6.96 6.46
CA ALA A 59 -8.51 6.04 5.85
C ALA A 59 -8.92 6.68 4.52
N PHE A 60 -8.47 6.08 3.41
CA PHE A 60 -8.89 6.44 2.05
C PHE A 60 -10.40 6.69 2.04
N THR A 61 -10.80 7.96 2.01
CA THR A 61 -12.17 8.32 1.71
C THR A 61 -12.31 8.11 0.20
N LEU A 62 -12.74 6.90 -0.15
CA LEU A 62 -13.44 6.65 -1.40
C LEU A 62 -14.63 7.62 -1.43
N THR A 63 -14.39 8.82 -1.97
CA THR A 63 -15.45 9.72 -2.38
C THR A 63 -16.09 9.04 -3.58
N GLU A 64 -17.12 8.24 -3.29
CA GLU A 64 -18.03 7.71 -4.27
C GLU A 64 -18.60 8.89 -5.05
N SER A 65 -18.14 9.01 -6.29
CA SER A 65 -18.63 9.92 -7.31
C SER A 65 -20.10 9.60 -7.56
N GLN A 66 -21.02 10.32 -6.93
CA GLN A 66 -22.42 10.29 -7.31
C GLN A 66 -22.66 11.30 -8.45
N PRO A 67 -23.09 10.88 -9.65
CA PRO A 67 -23.34 11.79 -10.74
C PRO A 67 -24.63 12.58 -10.48
N SER A 68 -24.50 13.90 -10.60
CA SER A 68 -25.61 14.86 -10.66
C SER A 68 -26.63 14.48 -11.76
N PRO A 69 -27.93 14.67 -11.51
CA PRO A 69 -28.83 15.07 -12.56
C PRO A 69 -29.37 16.49 -12.28
N LYS A 70 -29.06 17.36 -13.24
CA LYS A 70 -29.65 18.67 -13.51
C LYS A 70 -31.13 18.77 -13.12
N ALA A 71 -31.50 19.85 -12.45
CA ALA A 71 -32.74 20.57 -12.74
C ALA A 71 -32.59 22.05 -12.35
N VAL A 72 -32.19 22.84 -13.34
CA VAL A 72 -32.48 24.27 -13.42
C VAL A 72 -33.99 24.45 -13.41
N ARG A 73 -34.51 25.31 -12.53
CA ARG A 73 -35.56 26.27 -12.90
C ARG A 73 -35.65 27.43 -11.91
N ILE A 74 -35.35 28.59 -12.48
CA ILE A 74 -35.60 29.94 -12.00
C ILE A 74 -37.09 30.24 -12.26
N ALA A 75 -37.81 30.73 -11.25
CA ALA A 75 -38.87 31.73 -11.36
C ALA A 75 -39.31 32.14 -9.95
#